data_AF-A0A383D8K1-F1
#
_entry.id   AF-A0A383D8K1-F1
#
_cell.length_a   1.000
_cell.length_b   1.000
_cell.length_c   1.000
_cell.angle_alpha   90.00
_cell.angle_beta   90.00
_cell.angle_gamma   90.00
#
_symmetry.space_group_name_H-M   'P 1'
#
loop_
_entity.id
_entity.type
_entity.pdbx_description
1 polymer ?
#
loop_
_entity_poly.entity_id
_entity_poly.type
_entity_poly.pdbx_seq_one_letter_code
_entity_poly.pdbx_strand_id
1 'polypeptide(L)'
;MTEATIDEGIDEYESSHNFTEAEKVALRYSELMDTCPEKIDEKFYSELAKHYTTEEIIELGVYIGFNVGYHRFFGTLDFYPMFAPDGKLVDQETSREIYGDTPVSQLKGTSEQEKFSTAAE
;
A
#
# COMPACT_ATOMS: atom_id res chain seq x y z
N MET A 1 -3.22 16.24 -6.41
CA MET A 1 -3.56 14.98 -5.74
C MET A 1 -4.62 15.28 -4.72
N THR A 2 -5.81 14.71 -4.85
CA THR A 2 -6.92 14.83 -3.88
C THR A 2 -7.01 13.55 -3.08
N GLU A 3 -7.69 13.59 -1.93
CA GLU A 3 -7.95 12.40 -1.09
C GLU A 3 -8.67 11.29 -1.88
N ALA A 4 -9.67 11.65 -2.69
CA ALA A 4 -10.35 10.71 -3.58
C ALA A 4 -9.40 9.99 -4.55
N THR A 5 -8.39 10.70 -5.10
CA THR A 5 -7.38 10.07 -5.97
C THR A 5 -6.46 9.13 -5.19
N ILE A 6 -6.22 9.40 -3.92
CA ILE A 6 -5.41 8.53 -3.05
C ILE A 6 -6.18 7.25 -2.75
N ASP A 7 -7.44 7.36 -2.35
CA ASP A 7 -8.30 6.20 -2.07
C ASP A 7 -8.47 5.30 -3.31
N GLU A 8 -8.74 5.90 -4.48
CA GLU A 8 -8.80 5.13 -5.73
C GLU A 8 -7.47 4.44 -6.06
N GLY A 9 -6.33 5.05 -5.71
CA GLY A 9 -5.01 4.48 -5.91
C GLY A 9 -4.69 3.31 -5.00
N ILE A 10 -5.37 3.19 -3.86
CA ILE A 10 -5.20 2.09 -2.90
C ILE A 10 -6.03 0.88 -3.33
N ASP A 11 -7.31 1.09 -3.62
CA ASP A 11 -8.26 -0.03 -3.77
C ASP A 11 -8.60 -0.36 -5.23
N GLU A 12 -8.51 0.60 -6.16
CA GLU A 12 -9.13 0.50 -7.50
C GLU A 12 -8.22 0.96 -8.66
N TYR A 13 -6.90 1.03 -8.42
CA TYR A 13 -5.97 1.65 -9.37
C TYR A 13 -5.97 0.99 -10.75
N GLU A 14 -6.20 -0.33 -10.85
CA GLU A 14 -6.25 -1.03 -12.13
C GLU A 14 -7.40 -0.54 -13.04
N SER A 15 -8.57 -0.32 -12.45
CA SER A 15 -9.78 0.12 -13.16
C SER A 15 -9.94 1.65 -13.22
N SER A 16 -9.18 2.39 -12.41
CA SER A 16 -9.30 3.84 -12.36
C SER A 16 -8.81 4.50 -13.65
N HIS A 17 -9.55 5.52 -14.08
CA HIS A 17 -9.21 6.35 -15.24
C HIS A 17 -8.25 7.49 -14.85
N ASN A 18 -7.99 7.66 -13.56
CA ASN A 18 -7.11 8.70 -13.03
C ASN A 18 -5.63 8.33 -13.10
N PHE A 19 -5.31 7.05 -13.37
CA PHE A 19 -3.94 6.57 -13.53
C PHE A 19 -3.65 6.21 -14.98
N THR A 20 -2.45 6.58 -15.43
CA THR A 20 -1.88 6.14 -16.69
C THR A 20 -1.49 4.67 -16.62
N GLU A 21 -1.34 4.03 -17.78
CA GLU A 21 -0.89 2.62 -17.84
C GLU A 21 0.50 2.42 -17.21
N ALA A 22 1.38 3.42 -17.31
CA ALA A 22 2.67 3.40 -16.62
C ALA A 22 2.51 3.34 -15.10
N GLU A 23 1.70 4.24 -14.53
CA GLU A 23 1.44 4.30 -13.09
C GLU A 23 0.77 3.01 -12.59
N LYS A 24 -0.19 2.46 -13.34
CA LYS A 24 -0.84 1.19 -12.99
C LYS A 24 0.15 0.03 -12.91
N VAL A 25 1.06 -0.09 -13.88
CA VAL A 25 2.08 -1.13 -13.86
C VAL A 25 3.07 -0.93 -12.69
N ALA A 26 3.41 0.32 -12.35
CA ALA A 26 4.25 0.62 -11.19
C ALA A 26 3.57 0.29 -9.85
N LEU A 27 2.28 0.60 -9.70
CA LEU A 27 1.48 0.24 -8.53
C LEU A 27 1.36 -1.28 -8.39
N ARG A 28 1.10 -1.99 -9.49
CA ARG A 28 1.09 -3.46 -9.53
C ARG A 28 2.45 -4.06 -9.16
N TYR A 29 3.55 -3.44 -9.58
CA TYR A 29 4.88 -3.88 -9.18
C TYR A 29 5.08 -3.77 -7.66
N SER A 30 4.59 -2.69 -7.05
CA SER A 30 4.62 -2.51 -5.60
C SER A 30 3.78 -3.55 -4.86
N GLU A 31 2.56 -3.81 -5.34
CA GLU A 31 1.66 -4.79 -4.73
C GLU A 31 2.22 -6.23 -4.83
N LEU A 32 2.74 -6.61 -5.99
CA LEU A 32 3.30 -7.95 -6.20
C LEU A 32 4.59 -8.17 -5.40
N MET A 33 5.41 -7.14 -5.21
CA MET A 33 6.64 -7.23 -4.40
C MET A 33 6.36 -7.65 -2.96
N ASP A 34 5.23 -7.21 -2.39
CA ASP A 34 4.82 -7.56 -1.02
C ASP A 34 4.03 -8.88 -0.97
N THR A 35 3.10 -9.08 -1.92
CA THR A 35 2.10 -10.16 -1.82
C THR A 35 2.47 -11.44 -2.56
N CYS A 36 3.08 -11.35 -3.75
CA CYS A 36 3.31 -12.46 -4.67
C CYS A 36 4.57 -12.21 -5.53
N PRO A 37 5.78 -12.10 -4.94
CA PRO A 37 6.99 -11.71 -5.66
C PRO A 37 7.37 -12.71 -6.77
N GLU A 38 6.93 -13.97 -6.66
CA GLU A 38 7.12 -15.00 -7.68
C GLU A 38 6.39 -14.73 -9.00
N LYS A 39 5.40 -13.82 -9.00
CA LYS A 39 4.69 -13.40 -10.22
C LYS A 39 5.44 -12.32 -11.01
N ILE A 40 6.52 -11.76 -10.45
CA ILE A 40 7.37 -10.77 -11.12
C ILE A 40 8.38 -11.53 -12.00
N ASP A 41 7.88 -11.98 -13.15
CA ASP A 41 8.64 -12.77 -14.11
C ASP A 41 9.17 -11.92 -15.29
N GLU A 42 9.80 -12.58 -16.27
CA GLU A 42 10.32 -11.92 -17.48
C GLU A 42 9.23 -11.16 -18.26
N LYS A 43 7.99 -11.65 -18.26
CA LYS A 43 6.87 -10.99 -18.95
C LYS A 43 6.49 -9.71 -18.23
N PHE A 44 6.49 -9.74 -16.89
CA PHE A 44 6.24 -8.55 -16.08
C PHE A 44 7.32 -7.48 -16.31
N TYR A 45 8.60 -7.85 -16.30
CA TYR A 45 9.68 -6.91 -16.62
C TYR A 45 9.60 -6.38 -18.05
N SER A 46 9.15 -7.21 -19.00
CA SER A 46 8.89 -6.78 -20.37
C SER A 46 7.73 -5.78 -20.47
N GLU A 47 6.75 -5.85 -19.57
CA GLU A 47 5.66 -4.87 -19.46
C GLU A 47 6.16 -3.54 -18.88
N LEU A 48 6.93 -3.59 -17.78
CA LEU A 48 7.59 -2.42 -17.21
C LEU A 48 8.46 -1.70 -18.24
N ALA A 49 9.23 -2.44 -19.03
CA ALA A 49 10.13 -1.88 -20.05
C ALA A 49 9.42 -1.14 -21.20
N LYS A 50 8.09 -1.26 -21.33
CA LYS A 50 7.30 -0.44 -22.27
C LYS A 50 7.13 1.00 -21.80
N HIS A 51 7.25 1.23 -20.49
CA HIS A 51 6.94 2.51 -19.84
C HIS A 51 8.16 3.14 -19.18
N TYR A 52 9.10 2.31 -18.71
CA TYR A 52 10.25 2.74 -17.92
C TYR A 52 11.56 2.24 -18.54
N THR A 53 12.60 3.04 -18.38
CA THR A 53 13.98 2.64 -18.68
C THR A 53 14.47 1.59 -17.68
N THR A 54 15.58 0.92 -18.00
CA THR A 54 16.15 -0.09 -17.10
C THR A 54 16.56 0.55 -15.76
N GLU A 55 17.12 1.76 -15.81
CA GLU A 55 17.53 2.52 -14.64
C GLU A 55 16.33 2.87 -13.75
N GLU A 56 15.23 3.35 -14.33
CA GLU A 56 13.99 3.65 -13.59
C GLU A 56 13.38 2.39 -12.97
N ILE A 57 13.40 1.25 -13.66
CA ILE A 57 12.90 -0.03 -13.12
C ILE A 57 13.72 -0.46 -11.90
N ILE A 58 15.05 -0.31 -11.96
CA ILE A 58 15.93 -0.60 -10.84
C ILE A 58 15.66 0.35 -9.67
N GLU A 59 15.58 1.65 -9.92
CA GLU A 59 15.26 2.65 -8.89
C GLU A 59 13.92 2.35 -8.22
N LEU A 60 12.88 2.10 -9.01
CA LEU A 60 11.54 1.74 -8.54
C LEU A 60 11.57 0.46 -7.69
N GLY A 61 12.26 -0.58 -8.16
CA GLY A 61 12.39 -1.85 -7.44
C GLY A 61 13.12 -1.71 -6.11
N VAL A 62 14.19 -0.90 -6.08
CA VAL A 62 14.94 -0.60 -4.85
C VAL A 62 14.06 0.17 -3.86
N TYR A 63 13.35 1.19 -4.34
CA TYR A 63 12.45 1.99 -3.51
C TYR A 63 11.33 1.15 -2.89
N ILE A 64 10.67 0.31 -3.69
CA ILE A 64 9.63 -0.61 -3.23
C ILE A 64 10.21 -1.61 -2.23
N GLY A 65 11.31 -2.29 -2.59
CA GLY A 65 11.92 -3.33 -1.76
C GLY A 65 12.35 -2.83 -0.38
N PHE A 66 12.89 -1.60 -0.29
CA PHE A 66 13.19 -0.98 1.00
C PHE A 66 11.94 -0.73 1.85
N ASN A 67 10.86 -0.21 1.26
CA ASN A 67 9.63 0.06 1.98
C ASN A 67 8.96 -1.22 2.48
N VAL A 68 8.87 -2.25 1.64
CA VAL A 68 8.37 -3.58 2.04
C VAL A 68 9.22 -4.17 3.17
N GLY A 69 10.55 -4.06 3.06
CA GLY A 69 11.49 -4.49 4.11
C GLY A 69 11.26 -3.76 5.43
N TYR A 70 11.04 -2.44 5.40
CA TYR A 70 10.73 -1.65 6.60
C TYR A 70 9.39 -2.06 7.21
N HIS A 71 8.34 -2.24 6.42
CA HIS A 71 7.04 -2.71 6.91
C HIS A 71 7.17 -4.06 7.61
N ARG A 72 7.92 -4.99 7.01
CA ARG A 72 8.16 -6.30 7.62
C ARG A 72 8.96 -6.19 8.92
N PHE A 73 9.98 -5.34 8.96
CA PHE A 73 10.79 -5.10 10.15
C PHE A 73 9.97 -4.44 11.28
N PHE A 74 9.20 -3.40 10.98
CA PHE A 74 8.33 -2.73 11.95
C PHE A 74 7.26 -3.68 12.51
N GLY A 75 6.76 -4.61 11.69
CA GLY A 75 5.90 -5.69 12.16
C GLY A 75 6.56 -6.60 13.20
N THR A 76 7.89 -6.72 13.24
CA THR A 76 8.60 -7.50 14.29
C THR A 76 8.78 -6.74 15.60
N LEU A 77 8.59 -5.42 15.58
CA LEU A 77 8.73 -4.54 16.75
C LEU A 77 7.38 -4.22 17.40
N ASP A 78 6.29 -4.82 16.92
CA ASP A 78 4.92 -4.47 17.26
C ASP A 78 4.65 -2.96 17.17
N PHE A 79 5.13 -2.33 16.09
CA PHE A 79 4.94 -0.89 15.90
C PHE A 79 3.50 -0.61 15.43
N TYR A 80 2.63 -0.20 16.34
CA TYR A 80 1.24 0.13 16.00
C TYR A 80 1.12 1.52 15.39
N PRO A 81 0.12 1.75 14.52
CA PRO A 81 -0.20 3.07 14.01
C PRO A 81 -0.36 4.09 15.14
N MET A 82 0.29 5.24 15.04
CA MET A 82 0.15 6.31 16.05
C MET A 82 -1.16 7.09 15.92
N PHE A 83 -1.91 6.85 14.84
CA PHE A 83 -3.17 7.52 14.56
C PHE A 83 -4.29 6.49 14.49
N ALA A 84 -5.41 6.80 15.13
CA ALA A 84 -6.66 6.09 14.92
C ALA A 84 -7.21 6.35 13.51
N PRO A 85 -8.19 5.55 13.03
CA PRO A 85 -8.80 5.75 11.72
C PRO A 85 -9.40 7.15 11.51
N ASP A 86 -9.78 7.84 12.58
CA ASP A 86 -10.28 9.22 12.54
C ASP A 86 -9.16 10.29 12.51
N GLY A 87 -7.91 9.88 12.38
CA GLY A 87 -6.73 10.75 12.29
C GLY A 87 -6.24 11.32 13.63
N LYS A 88 -6.81 10.90 14.77
CA LYS A 88 -6.34 11.35 16.09
C LYS A 88 -5.15 10.55 16.58
N LEU A 89 -4.20 11.23 17.23
CA LEU A 89 -3.08 10.59 17.89
C LEU A 89 -3.58 9.71 19.05
N VAL A 90 -3.09 8.47 19.10
CA VAL A 90 -3.39 7.49 20.14
C VAL A 90 -2.10 6.90 20.71
N ASP A 91 -2.14 6.44 21.95
CA ASP A 91 -1.04 5.68 22.54
C ASP A 91 -1.03 4.22 22.03
N GLN A 92 0.02 3.49 22.36
CA GLN A 92 0.24 2.11 21.87
C GLN A 92 -0.78 1.11 22.43
N GLU A 93 -1.32 1.36 23.63
CA GLU A 93 -2.35 0.50 24.24
C GLU A 93 -3.66 0.65 23.48
N THR A 94 -4.12 1.88 23.30
CA THR A 94 -5.32 2.20 22.52
C THR A 94 -5.18 1.75 21.07
N SER A 95 -4.00 1.90 20.47
CA SER A 95 -3.75 1.46 19.11
C SER A 95 -3.83 -0.06 18.95
N ARG A 96 -3.33 -0.83 19.92
CA ARG A 96 -3.47 -2.29 19.94
C ARG A 96 -4.93 -2.73 20.05
N GLU A 97 -5.76 -2.02 20.81
CA GLU A 97 -7.21 -2.32 20.88
C GLU A 97 -7.91 -2.10 19.53
N ILE A 98 -7.51 -1.07 18.78
CA ILE A 98 -8.10 -0.73 17.48
C ILE A 98 -7.65 -1.68 16.38
N TYR A 99 -6.35 -1.98 16.31
CA TYR A 99 -5.73 -2.73 15.21
C TYR A 99 -5.50 -4.22 15.52
N GLY A 100 -5.77 -4.66 16.75
CA GLY A 100 -5.60 -6.04 17.21
C GLY A 100 -4.17 -6.36 17.64
N ASP A 101 -3.91 -7.62 18.00
CA ASP A 101 -2.61 -8.04 18.54
C ASP A 101 -1.47 -8.04 17.51
N THR A 102 -1.78 -8.00 16.21
CA THR A 102 -0.78 -7.93 15.14
C THR A 102 -0.92 -6.60 14.41
N PRO A 103 0.08 -5.71 14.43
CA PRO A 103 0.02 -4.48 13.66
C PRO A 103 0.03 -4.83 12.17
N VAL A 104 -1.12 -4.61 11.53
CA VAL A 104 -1.28 -4.74 10.09
C VAL A 104 -1.15 -3.37 9.45
N SER A 105 -0.49 -3.33 8.28
CA SER A 105 -0.58 -2.15 7.42
C SER A 105 -2.05 -1.91 7.08
N GLN A 106 -2.51 -0.67 7.13
CA GLN A 106 -3.85 -0.29 6.70
C GLN A 106 -3.94 -0.41 5.19
N LEU A 107 -4.32 -1.60 4.70
CA LEU A 107 -4.39 -1.92 3.27
C LEU A 107 -5.64 -1.37 2.58
N LYS A 108 -6.53 -0.69 3.30
CA LYS A 108 -7.79 -0.16 2.80
C LYS A 108 -7.83 1.34 2.96
N GLY A 109 -8.31 2.06 1.94
CA GLY A 109 -8.48 3.50 1.97
C GLY A 109 -9.47 3.97 3.06
N THR A 110 -9.45 5.27 3.35
CA THR A 110 -10.30 5.88 4.40
C THR A 110 -11.79 5.68 4.11
N SER A 111 -12.16 5.57 2.83
CA SER A 111 -13.54 5.33 2.39
C SER A 111 -14.16 3.98 2.83
N GLU A 112 -13.37 2.92 3.07
CA GLU A 112 -13.89 1.71 3.72
C GLU A 112 -13.95 1.85 5.25
N GLN A 113 -13.11 2.70 5.87
CA GLN A 113 -13.14 2.97 7.30
C GLN A 113 -14.43 3.70 7.73
N GLU A 114 -14.95 4.62 6.90
CA GLU A 114 -16.26 5.25 7.12
C GLU A 114 -17.40 4.21 7.17
N LYS A 115 -17.31 3.13 6.37
CA LYS A 115 -18.31 2.06 6.38
C LYS A 115 -18.23 1.21 7.66
N PHE A 116 -17.03 0.93 8.17
CA PHE A 116 -16.86 0.21 9.44
C PHE A 116 -17.29 1.05 10.65
N SER A 117 -17.09 2.37 10.62
CA SER A 117 -17.57 3.29 11.65
C SER A 117 -19.10 3.36 11.70
N THR A 118 -19.76 3.41 10.54
CA THR A 118 -21.23 3.50 10.45
C THR A 118 -21.94 2.16 10.71
N ALA A 119 -21.26 1.03 10.55
CA ALA A 119 -21.81 -0.30 10.86
C ALA A 119 -21.71 -0.66 12.36
N ALA A 120 -21.03 0.17 13.16
CA ALA A 120 -20.89 0.02 14.61
C ALA A 120 -21.84 0.92 15.42
N GLU A 121 -22.69 1.71 14.76
CA GLU A 121 -23.89 2.37 15.35
C GLU A 121 -25.16 1.54 15.12
#